data_AF-A0A832GXA0-F1
#
_entry.id   AF-A0A832GXA0-F1
#
_cell.length_a   1.000
_cell.length_b   1.000
_cell.length_c   1.000
_cell.angle_alpha   90.00
_cell.angle_beta   90.00
_cell.angle_gamma   90.00
#
_symmetry.space_group_name_H-M   'P 1'
#
loop_
_entity.id
_entity.type
_entity.pdbx_description
1 polymer ?
#
loop_
_entity_poly.entity_id
_entity_poly.type
_entity_poly.pdbx_seq_one_letter_code
_entity_poly.pdbx_strand_id
1 'polypeptide(L)'
;MSGSEAVSPLLVSPCPSPESIHEARKLGVLLVISVEPGCGGYREAAGGLGVAVLEYPLQPLTARPVEELNELARVALGVVRAGAKVMVHGSSEADDRCSFVASALAEALGCAAPQQQAPLSRVQELALAWYSRLLRLLGVELLHRLYEVGKVYEFGAGLEHASTVANVSLDLAQALSSFEGRDLRTLYAAGLLHDIGRYFTERGHEEVGVKLLSEHAGFLAREFDYELLTFCVRHHRRHTDPERDPAAERLGERGLLAAAVVRLADAFTNAYEKEEYWGVRVEGKALEVAARRVNKRRFKSKAELLEKISGLEVELSAP
;
A
#
# COMPACT_ATOMS: atom_id res chain seq x y z
N MET A 1 -41.93 -2.32 -1.41
CA MET A 1 -41.12 -1.57 -2.39
C MET A 1 -39.85 -2.36 -2.59
N SER A 2 -39.77 -3.11 -3.69
CA SER A 2 -38.59 -3.89 -4.07
C SER A 2 -37.46 -2.92 -4.36
N GLY A 3 -36.51 -2.79 -3.45
CA GLY A 3 -35.23 -2.16 -3.77
C GLY A 3 -34.63 -2.94 -4.92
N SER A 4 -34.55 -2.30 -6.10
CA SER A 4 -33.70 -2.78 -7.19
C SER A 4 -32.32 -2.97 -6.59
N GLU A 5 -31.88 -4.21 -6.37
CA GLU A 5 -30.49 -4.48 -6.05
C GLU A 5 -29.66 -3.81 -7.15
N ALA A 6 -28.91 -2.77 -6.78
CA ALA A 6 -28.06 -2.08 -7.73
C ALA A 6 -27.07 -3.11 -8.25
N VAL A 7 -27.18 -3.45 -9.55
CA VAL A 7 -26.30 -4.43 -10.19
C VAL A 7 -24.86 -3.95 -10.01
N SER A 8 -24.02 -4.78 -9.39
CA SER A 8 -22.64 -4.43 -9.08
C SER A 8 -21.92 -3.89 -10.33
N PRO A 9 -21.16 -2.78 -10.21
CA PRO A 9 -20.36 -2.27 -11.32
C PRO A 9 -19.16 -3.18 -11.64
N LEU A 10 -18.92 -4.18 -10.80
CA LEU A 10 -17.81 -5.12 -10.88
C LEU A 10 -18.32 -6.53 -11.18
N LEU A 11 -17.72 -7.16 -12.19
CA LEU A 11 -17.96 -8.55 -12.57
C LEU A 11 -16.67 -9.36 -12.39
N VAL A 12 -16.81 -10.64 -12.09
CA VAL A 12 -15.70 -11.60 -12.08
C VAL A 12 -16.01 -12.72 -13.07
N SER A 13 -14.99 -13.15 -13.81
CA SER A 13 -15.11 -14.20 -14.80
C SER A 13 -13.90 -15.13 -14.74
N PRO A 14 -14.04 -16.43 -15.06
CA PRO A 14 -12.91 -17.24 -15.50
C PRO A 14 -12.35 -16.69 -16.83
N CYS A 15 -11.37 -17.37 -17.43
CA CYS A 15 -10.80 -16.97 -18.71
C CYS A 15 -11.89 -16.79 -19.79
N PRO A 16 -12.16 -15.56 -20.27
CA PRO A 16 -13.32 -15.32 -21.12
C PRO A 16 -13.05 -15.78 -22.55
N SER A 17 -14.10 -16.30 -23.21
CA SER A 17 -14.10 -16.52 -24.65
C SER A 17 -14.46 -15.21 -25.39
N PRO A 18 -14.24 -15.12 -26.70
CA PRO A 18 -14.76 -14.02 -27.51
C PRO A 18 -16.25 -13.78 -27.31
N GLU A 19 -17.08 -14.83 -27.25
CA GLU A 19 -18.52 -14.74 -27.03
C GLU A 19 -18.84 -14.18 -25.65
N SER A 20 -18.13 -14.62 -24.60
CA SER A 20 -18.29 -14.09 -23.24
C SER A 20 -18.01 -12.58 -23.18
N ILE A 21 -17.04 -12.08 -23.96
CA ILE A 21 -16.77 -10.64 -24.05
C ILE A 21 -17.90 -9.88 -24.75
N HIS A 22 -18.51 -10.46 -25.79
CA HIS A 22 -19.68 -9.85 -26.43
C HIS A 22 -20.84 -9.70 -25.43
N GLU A 23 -21.11 -10.74 -24.63
CA GLU A 23 -22.14 -10.68 -23.59
C GLU A 23 -21.77 -9.68 -22.48
N ALA A 24 -20.52 -9.68 -22.01
CA ALA A 24 -20.03 -8.69 -21.06
C ALA A 24 -20.21 -7.25 -21.57
N ARG A 25 -19.93 -7.01 -22.86
CA ARG A 25 -20.12 -5.71 -23.50
C ARG A 25 -21.59 -5.27 -23.50
N LYS A 26 -22.53 -6.19 -23.75
CA LYS A 26 -23.98 -5.93 -23.66
C LYS A 26 -24.40 -5.58 -22.23
N LEU A 27 -23.73 -6.13 -21.23
CA LEU A 27 -23.93 -5.80 -19.80
C LEU A 27 -23.29 -4.47 -19.38
N GLY A 28 -22.60 -3.77 -20.29
CA GLY A 28 -21.98 -2.47 -20.07
C GLY A 28 -20.50 -2.51 -19.68
N VAL A 29 -19.82 -3.65 -19.82
CA VAL A 29 -18.37 -3.74 -19.55
C VAL A 29 -17.59 -2.96 -20.61
N LEU A 30 -16.74 -2.04 -20.17
CA LEU A 30 -15.78 -1.31 -21.01
C LEU A 30 -14.33 -1.51 -20.60
N LEU A 31 -14.09 -2.15 -19.46
CA LEU A 31 -12.76 -2.48 -18.98
C LEU A 31 -12.71 -3.92 -18.49
N VAL A 32 -11.71 -4.65 -18.97
CA VAL A 32 -11.32 -5.97 -18.50
C VAL A 32 -9.96 -5.87 -17.84
N ILE A 33 -9.85 -6.41 -16.63
CA ILE A 33 -8.60 -6.52 -15.88
C ILE A 33 -8.21 -7.99 -15.91
N SER A 34 -7.09 -8.27 -16.58
CA SER A 34 -6.53 -9.61 -16.76
C SER A 34 -5.50 -9.88 -15.67
N VAL A 35 -5.80 -10.79 -14.74
CA VAL A 35 -4.81 -11.27 -13.75
C VAL A 35 -4.05 -12.51 -14.23
N GLU A 36 -4.50 -13.12 -15.33
CA GLU A 36 -3.91 -14.32 -15.95
C GLU A 36 -3.43 -14.00 -17.37
N PRO A 37 -2.14 -13.65 -17.57
CA PRO A 37 -1.61 -13.26 -18.87
C PRO A 37 -1.68 -14.39 -19.91
N GLY A 38 -1.75 -15.67 -19.48
CA GLY A 38 -1.96 -16.80 -20.38
C GLY A 38 -3.33 -16.84 -21.05
N CYS A 39 -4.31 -16.09 -20.52
CA CYS A 39 -5.66 -16.01 -21.05
C CYS A 39 -5.81 -14.81 -21.99
N GLY A 40 -5.43 -14.97 -23.27
CA GLY A 40 -5.42 -13.87 -24.25
C GLY A 40 -6.35 -14.01 -25.46
N GLY A 41 -7.03 -15.15 -25.62
CA GLY A 41 -7.77 -15.49 -26.85
C GLY A 41 -8.93 -14.55 -27.20
N TYR A 42 -9.38 -13.73 -26.26
CA TYR A 42 -10.50 -12.82 -26.43
C TYR A 42 -10.09 -11.38 -26.78
N ARG A 43 -8.80 -11.05 -26.76
CA ARG A 43 -8.30 -9.65 -26.86
C ARG A 43 -8.70 -8.96 -28.16
N GLU A 44 -8.62 -9.67 -29.29
CA GLU A 44 -9.01 -9.13 -30.59
C GLU A 44 -10.50 -8.77 -30.61
N ALA A 45 -11.35 -9.65 -30.08
CA ALA A 45 -12.79 -9.39 -29.94
C ALA A 45 -13.07 -8.22 -29.00
N ALA A 46 -12.37 -8.13 -27.85
CA ALA A 46 -12.49 -6.99 -26.95
C ALA A 46 -12.14 -5.67 -27.63
N GLY A 47 -11.03 -5.62 -28.38
CA GLY A 47 -10.63 -4.46 -29.16
C GLY A 47 -11.67 -4.05 -30.21
N GLY A 48 -12.21 -5.03 -30.96
CA GLY A 48 -13.28 -4.79 -31.93
C GLY A 48 -14.58 -4.24 -31.33
N LEU A 49 -14.81 -4.47 -30.04
CA LEU A 49 -15.98 -4.01 -29.29
C LEU A 49 -15.75 -2.71 -28.48
N GLY A 50 -14.54 -2.16 -28.56
CA GLY A 50 -14.13 -0.98 -27.77
C GLY A 50 -13.98 -1.27 -26.27
N VAL A 51 -13.75 -2.52 -25.89
CA VAL A 51 -13.48 -2.93 -24.51
C VAL A 51 -11.96 -2.88 -24.28
N ALA A 52 -11.52 -2.04 -23.34
CA ALA A 52 -10.12 -1.97 -22.96
C ALA A 52 -9.72 -3.20 -22.14
N VAL A 53 -8.52 -3.72 -22.38
CA VAL A 53 -7.94 -4.82 -21.59
C VAL A 53 -6.68 -4.30 -20.91
N LEU A 54 -6.65 -4.36 -19.58
CA LEU A 54 -5.48 -4.02 -18.77
C LEU A 54 -4.88 -5.29 -18.17
N GLU A 55 -3.58 -5.47 -18.38
CA GLU A 55 -2.83 -6.54 -17.74
C GLU A 55 -2.43 -6.16 -16.32
N TYR A 56 -2.79 -7.03 -15.39
CA TYR A 56 -2.35 -6.97 -14.00
C TYR A 56 -1.92 -8.37 -13.54
N PRO A 57 -0.85 -8.93 -14.13
CA PRO A 57 -0.52 -10.33 -13.95
C PRO A 57 -0.11 -10.60 -12.49
N LEU A 58 -0.77 -11.57 -11.87
CA LEU A 58 -0.51 -11.97 -10.49
C LEU A 58 -0.23 -13.47 -10.42
N GLN A 59 0.71 -13.86 -9.55
CA GLN A 59 0.94 -15.28 -9.27
C GLN A 59 -0.07 -15.75 -8.22
N PRO A 60 -0.49 -17.03 -8.24
CA PRO A 60 -1.36 -17.56 -7.19
C PRO A 60 -0.75 -17.35 -5.81
N LEU A 61 -1.60 -17.03 -4.83
CA LEU A 61 -1.26 -16.80 -3.43
C LEU A 61 -0.34 -15.60 -3.16
N THR A 62 -0.06 -14.75 -4.15
CA THR A 62 0.74 -13.54 -3.97
C THR A 62 -0.11 -12.28 -3.97
N ALA A 63 0.47 -11.18 -3.51
CA ALA A 63 -0.09 -9.83 -3.62
C ALA A 63 1.00 -8.88 -4.09
N ARG A 64 0.60 -7.79 -4.74
CA ARG A 64 1.47 -6.67 -5.09
C ARG A 64 1.29 -5.51 -4.11
N PRO A 65 2.22 -4.56 -4.07
CA PRO A 65 2.08 -3.33 -3.31
C PRO A 65 0.74 -2.62 -3.53
N VAL A 66 0.11 -2.23 -2.43
CA VAL A 66 -1.24 -1.63 -2.43
C VAL A 66 -1.31 -0.31 -3.21
N GLU A 67 -0.19 0.37 -3.37
CA GLU A 67 -0.07 1.59 -4.19
C GLU A 67 -0.22 1.27 -5.68
N GLU A 68 0.30 0.12 -6.15
CA GLU A 68 0.11 -0.32 -7.54
C GLU A 68 -1.34 -0.76 -7.79
N LEU A 69 -1.94 -1.44 -6.80
CA LEU A 69 -3.36 -1.79 -6.82
C LEU A 69 -4.25 -0.54 -6.87
N ASN A 70 -3.82 0.55 -6.24
CA ASN A 70 -4.53 1.82 -6.31
C ASN A 70 -4.57 2.44 -7.71
N GLU A 71 -3.51 2.26 -8.51
CA GLU A 71 -3.50 2.73 -9.90
C GLU A 71 -4.56 2.01 -10.73
N LEU A 72 -4.70 0.70 -10.53
CA LEU A 72 -5.74 -0.10 -11.14
C LEU A 72 -7.14 0.37 -10.69
N ALA A 73 -7.32 0.59 -9.39
CA ALA A 73 -8.56 1.09 -8.82
C ALA A 73 -8.95 2.47 -9.36
N ARG A 74 -7.99 3.37 -9.56
CA ARG A 74 -8.23 4.69 -10.15
C ARG A 74 -8.77 4.57 -11.58
N VAL A 75 -8.19 3.70 -12.40
CA VAL A 75 -8.69 3.48 -13.77
C VAL A 75 -10.11 2.89 -13.75
N ALA A 76 -10.33 1.88 -12.90
CA ALA A 76 -11.66 1.28 -12.70
C ALA A 76 -12.70 2.33 -12.26
N LEU A 77 -12.35 3.20 -11.31
CA LEU A 77 -13.21 4.27 -10.83
C LEU A 77 -13.60 5.26 -11.94
N GLY A 78 -12.68 5.58 -12.85
CA GLY A 78 -12.96 6.40 -14.02
C GLY A 78 -14.01 5.76 -14.95
N VAL A 79 -13.88 4.46 -15.21
CA VAL A 79 -14.82 3.68 -16.03
C VAL A 79 -16.21 3.64 -15.37
N VAL A 80 -16.27 3.37 -14.07
CA VAL A 80 -17.53 3.30 -13.32
C VAL A 80 -18.22 4.66 -13.23
N ARG A 81 -17.47 5.74 -13.02
CA ARG A 81 -18.01 7.12 -13.03
C ARG A 81 -18.59 7.51 -14.39
N ALA A 82 -18.11 6.92 -15.48
CA ALA A 82 -18.67 7.10 -16.82
C ALA A 82 -19.92 6.24 -17.08
N GLY A 83 -20.42 5.50 -16.09
CA GLY A 83 -21.61 4.65 -16.19
C GLY A 83 -21.36 3.26 -16.79
N ALA A 84 -20.10 2.86 -16.92
CA ALA A 84 -19.70 1.55 -17.44
C ALA A 84 -19.28 0.58 -16.33
N LYS A 85 -19.07 -0.68 -16.69
CA LYS A 85 -18.67 -1.75 -15.77
C LYS A 85 -17.25 -2.22 -16.01
N VAL A 86 -16.68 -2.81 -14.97
CA VAL A 86 -15.36 -3.42 -14.95
C VAL A 86 -15.52 -4.92 -14.74
N MET A 87 -14.77 -5.71 -15.51
CA MET A 87 -14.67 -7.15 -15.31
C MET A 87 -13.26 -7.53 -14.91
N VAL A 88 -13.09 -8.26 -13.80
CA VAL A 88 -11.82 -8.90 -13.44
C VAL A 88 -11.89 -10.34 -13.91
N HIS A 89 -10.87 -10.82 -14.60
CA HIS A 89 -10.82 -12.23 -14.99
C HIS A 89 -9.49 -12.88 -14.70
N GLY A 90 -9.56 -14.18 -14.43
CA GLY A 90 -8.42 -15.04 -14.10
C GLY A 90 -8.50 -16.35 -14.84
N SER A 91 -7.95 -17.41 -14.26
CA SER A 91 -7.87 -18.73 -14.89
C SER A 91 -9.13 -19.58 -14.67
N SER A 92 -9.82 -19.40 -13.54
CA SER A 92 -10.98 -20.20 -13.15
C SER A 92 -12.00 -19.41 -12.31
N GLU A 93 -13.15 -20.02 -12.03
CA GLU A 93 -14.21 -19.43 -11.19
C GLU A 93 -13.80 -19.27 -9.72
N ALA A 94 -12.78 -20.00 -9.26
CA ALA A 94 -12.27 -19.98 -7.89
C ALA A 94 -10.80 -19.53 -7.84
N ASP A 95 -10.48 -18.46 -8.57
CA ASP A 95 -9.13 -17.87 -8.62
C ASP A 95 -8.94 -16.86 -7.46
N ASP A 96 -7.97 -17.13 -6.57
CA ASP A 96 -7.64 -16.26 -5.43
C ASP A 96 -7.17 -14.88 -5.87
N ARG A 97 -6.50 -14.80 -7.04
CA ARG A 97 -6.02 -13.54 -7.62
C ARG A 97 -7.19 -12.65 -8.03
N CYS A 98 -8.20 -13.24 -8.68
CA CYS A 98 -9.44 -12.54 -9.00
C CYS A 98 -10.14 -12.06 -7.75
N SER A 99 -10.23 -12.93 -6.74
CA SER A 99 -10.90 -12.63 -5.47
C SER A 99 -10.21 -11.46 -4.76
N PHE A 100 -8.88 -11.47 -4.71
CA PHE A 100 -8.08 -10.39 -4.14
C PHE A 100 -8.29 -9.06 -4.88
N VAL A 101 -8.09 -9.04 -6.21
CA VAL A 101 -8.23 -7.82 -7.02
C VAL A 101 -9.67 -7.31 -7.00
N ALA A 102 -10.67 -8.19 -7.12
CA ALA A 102 -12.06 -7.79 -7.10
C ALA A 102 -12.48 -7.21 -5.74
N SER A 103 -12.02 -7.79 -4.63
CA SER A 103 -12.30 -7.25 -3.30
C SER A 103 -11.65 -5.88 -3.07
N ALA A 104 -10.42 -5.69 -3.53
CA ALA A 104 -9.77 -4.38 -3.46
C ALA A 104 -10.48 -3.32 -4.32
N LEU A 105 -10.89 -3.67 -5.53
CA LEU A 105 -11.67 -2.78 -6.39
C LEU A 105 -13.03 -2.46 -5.77
N ALA A 106 -13.70 -3.44 -5.16
CA ALA A 106 -14.97 -3.23 -4.49
C ALA A 106 -14.85 -2.22 -3.33
N GLU A 107 -13.79 -2.32 -2.52
CA GLU A 107 -13.46 -1.34 -1.47
C GLU A 107 -13.27 0.07 -2.07
N ALA A 108 -12.49 0.19 -3.14
CA ALA A 108 -12.22 1.49 -3.78
C ALA A 108 -13.45 2.10 -4.47
N LEU A 109 -14.34 1.27 -5.01
CA LEU A 109 -15.59 1.67 -5.66
C LEU A 109 -16.73 1.90 -4.66
N GLY A 110 -16.57 1.48 -3.39
CA GLY A 110 -17.62 1.55 -2.38
C GLY A 110 -18.81 0.64 -2.69
N CYS A 111 -18.57 -0.53 -3.30
CA CYS A 111 -19.61 -1.50 -3.65
C CYS A 111 -19.38 -2.85 -2.97
N ALA A 112 -20.39 -3.73 -3.00
CA ALA A 112 -20.24 -5.09 -2.52
C ALA A 112 -19.27 -5.87 -3.42
N ALA A 113 -18.41 -6.67 -2.80
CA ALA A 113 -17.54 -7.57 -3.54
C ALA A 113 -18.38 -8.72 -4.15
N PRO A 114 -17.97 -9.29 -5.30
CA PRO A 114 -18.70 -10.38 -5.96
C PRO A 114 -18.87 -11.62 -5.07
N GLN A 115 -19.99 -12.35 -5.19
CA GLN A 115 -20.41 -13.40 -4.25
C GLN A 115 -19.55 -14.68 -4.27
N GLN A 116 -18.88 -14.98 -5.38
CA GLN A 116 -18.02 -16.17 -5.51
C GLN A 116 -16.56 -15.75 -5.36
N GLN A 117 -16.02 -15.91 -4.15
CA GLN A 117 -14.61 -15.63 -3.87
C GLN A 117 -13.91 -16.87 -3.35
N ALA A 118 -12.78 -17.18 -3.95
CA ALA A 118 -11.83 -18.10 -3.38
C ALA A 118 -11.24 -17.50 -2.09
N PRO A 119 -10.84 -18.33 -1.11
CA PRO A 119 -10.17 -17.85 0.08
C PRO A 119 -8.87 -17.14 -0.30
N LEU A 120 -8.60 -16.02 0.36
CA LEU A 120 -7.38 -15.25 0.16
C LEU A 120 -6.21 -15.89 0.89
N SER A 121 -5.01 -15.81 0.31
CA SER A 121 -3.78 -16.13 1.04
C SER A 121 -3.52 -15.08 2.12
N ARG A 122 -2.67 -15.42 3.10
CA ARG A 122 -2.35 -14.49 4.19
C ARG A 122 -1.82 -13.14 3.72
N VAL A 123 -0.97 -13.13 2.69
CA VAL A 123 -0.40 -11.89 2.16
C VAL A 123 -1.45 -11.07 1.39
N GLN A 124 -2.42 -11.73 0.75
CA GLN A 124 -3.56 -11.06 0.11
C GLN A 124 -4.51 -10.44 1.15
N GLU A 125 -4.80 -11.15 2.24
CA GLU A 125 -5.55 -10.59 3.37
C GLU A 125 -4.86 -9.37 3.98
N LEU A 126 -3.53 -9.47 4.19
CA LEU A 126 -2.73 -8.37 4.72
C LEU A 126 -2.77 -7.16 3.78
N ALA A 127 -2.53 -7.37 2.48
CA ALA A 127 -2.56 -6.30 1.48
C ALA A 127 -3.95 -5.67 1.37
N LEU A 128 -5.02 -6.47 1.43
CA LEU A 128 -6.40 -5.95 1.40
C LEU A 128 -6.72 -5.13 2.66
N ALA A 129 -6.28 -5.58 3.83
CA ALA A 129 -6.44 -4.84 5.09
C ALA A 129 -5.68 -3.51 5.07
N TRP A 130 -4.43 -3.52 4.59
CA TRP A 130 -3.65 -2.31 4.36
C TRP A 130 -4.34 -1.38 3.37
N TYR A 131 -4.81 -1.89 2.23
CA TYR A 131 -5.46 -1.07 1.21
C TYR A 131 -6.77 -0.44 1.71
N SER A 132 -7.64 -1.21 2.37
CA SER A 132 -8.88 -0.70 2.97
C SER A 132 -8.61 0.41 4.00
N ARG A 133 -7.55 0.26 4.82
CA ARG A 133 -7.10 1.32 5.72
C ARG A 133 -6.66 2.58 4.97
N LEU A 134 -5.88 2.44 3.90
CA LEU A 134 -5.38 3.57 3.12
C LEU A 134 -6.50 4.31 2.37
N LEU A 135 -7.51 3.58 1.88
CA LEU A 135 -8.70 4.20 1.30
C LEU A 135 -9.45 5.07 2.29
N ARG A 136 -9.57 4.64 3.55
CA ARG A 136 -10.14 5.47 4.63
C ARG A 136 -9.26 6.68 4.98
N LEU A 137 -7.95 6.50 4.97
CA LEU A 137 -7.00 7.52 5.44
C LEU A 137 -6.70 8.60 4.39
N LEU A 138 -6.50 8.18 3.13
CA LEU A 138 -6.04 9.01 2.01
C LEU A 138 -7.07 9.06 0.88
N GLY A 139 -7.79 7.95 0.64
CA GLY A 139 -8.61 7.78 -0.56
C GLY A 139 -7.78 7.56 -1.82
N VAL A 140 -8.44 7.19 -2.91
CA VAL A 140 -7.79 6.77 -4.18
C VAL A 140 -6.89 7.86 -4.76
N GLU A 141 -7.37 9.11 -4.82
CA GLU A 141 -6.67 10.20 -5.52
C GLU A 141 -5.44 10.70 -4.77
N LEU A 142 -5.53 10.87 -3.44
CA LEU A 142 -4.37 11.32 -2.68
C LEU A 142 -3.28 10.24 -2.64
N LEU A 143 -3.68 8.97 -2.53
CA LEU A 143 -2.75 7.84 -2.60
C LEU A 143 -2.04 7.80 -3.96
N HIS A 144 -2.75 8.01 -5.06
CA HIS A 144 -2.15 8.11 -6.39
C HIS A 144 -1.12 9.25 -6.47
N ARG A 145 -1.47 10.47 -6.03
CA ARG A 145 -0.53 11.61 -6.13
C ARG A 145 0.73 11.39 -5.30
N LEU A 146 0.60 10.74 -4.14
CA LEU A 146 1.75 10.34 -3.34
C LEU A 146 2.58 9.25 -4.04
N TYR A 147 1.92 8.29 -4.70
CA TYR A 147 2.58 7.28 -5.52
C TYR A 147 3.40 7.91 -6.65
N GLU A 148 2.85 8.91 -7.36
CA GLU A 148 3.54 9.64 -8.42
C GLU A 148 4.85 10.28 -7.91
N VAL A 149 4.85 10.89 -6.72
CA VAL A 149 6.03 11.59 -6.18
C VAL A 149 7.24 10.67 -6.13
N GLY A 150 7.13 9.53 -5.46
CA GLY A 150 8.30 8.68 -5.36
C GLY A 150 8.50 7.80 -6.62
N LYS A 151 7.47 7.53 -7.45
CA LYS A 151 7.63 6.72 -8.68
C LYS A 151 8.69 7.33 -9.58
N VAL A 152 8.78 8.67 -9.60
CA VAL A 152 9.85 9.44 -10.26
C VAL A 152 11.25 8.97 -9.83
N TYR A 153 11.40 8.49 -8.60
CA TYR A 153 12.67 8.02 -8.02
C TYR A 153 12.66 6.50 -7.76
N GLU A 154 11.77 5.76 -8.42
CA GLU A 154 11.63 4.29 -8.32
C GLU A 154 11.49 3.76 -6.87
N PHE A 155 11.05 4.64 -5.96
CA PHE A 155 11.08 4.48 -4.50
C PHE A 155 12.44 4.02 -3.91
N GLY A 156 13.55 4.25 -4.62
CA GLY A 156 14.93 4.12 -4.13
C GLY A 156 15.45 2.70 -3.92
N ALA A 157 14.71 1.87 -3.17
CA ALA A 157 14.98 0.46 -2.91
C ALA A 157 13.88 -0.47 -3.45
N GLY A 158 12.98 0.06 -4.29
CA GLY A 158 11.85 -0.65 -4.87
C GLY A 158 10.53 -0.42 -4.12
N LEU A 159 9.43 -0.57 -4.85
CA LEU A 159 8.08 -0.30 -4.37
C LEU A 159 7.67 -1.24 -3.22
N GLU A 160 8.07 -2.50 -3.28
CA GLU A 160 7.72 -3.51 -2.28
C GLU A 160 8.30 -3.15 -0.90
N HIS A 161 9.54 -2.65 -0.87
CA HIS A 161 10.19 -2.21 0.36
C HIS A 161 9.51 -0.97 0.92
N ALA A 162 9.37 0.07 0.11
CA ALA A 162 8.73 1.32 0.51
C ALA A 162 7.29 1.10 0.99
N SER A 163 6.49 0.29 0.28
CA SER A 163 5.13 -0.07 0.68
C SER A 163 5.09 -0.84 2.00
N THR A 164 6.04 -1.75 2.21
CA THR A 164 6.19 -2.47 3.49
C THR A 164 6.48 -1.48 4.62
N VAL A 165 7.47 -0.61 4.46
CA VAL A 165 7.85 0.37 5.49
C VAL A 165 6.69 1.33 5.78
N ALA A 166 5.99 1.82 4.76
CA ALA A 166 4.85 2.71 4.91
C ALA A 166 3.72 2.08 5.73
N ASN A 167 3.36 0.83 5.42
CA ASN A 167 2.26 0.15 6.09
C ASN A 167 2.62 -0.33 7.50
N VAL A 168 3.83 -0.83 7.72
CA VAL A 168 4.32 -1.19 9.05
C VAL A 168 4.48 0.06 9.93
N SER A 169 4.89 1.20 9.37
CA SER A 169 4.92 2.48 10.11
C SER A 169 3.53 2.87 10.61
N LEU A 170 2.49 2.68 9.79
CA LEU A 170 1.11 2.90 10.23
C LEU A 170 0.68 1.93 11.33
N ASP A 171 0.98 0.64 11.20
CA ASP A 171 0.62 -0.36 12.22
C ASP A 171 1.27 -0.04 13.57
N LEU A 172 2.57 0.31 13.56
CA LEU A 172 3.29 0.77 14.75
C LEU A 172 2.68 2.04 15.34
N ALA A 173 2.41 3.05 14.51
CA ALA A 173 1.85 4.32 14.95
C ALA A 173 0.47 4.17 15.60
N GLN A 174 -0.38 3.33 15.01
CA GLN A 174 -1.71 3.06 15.54
C GLN A 174 -1.66 2.26 16.85
N ALA A 175 -0.75 1.29 16.96
CA ALA A 175 -0.57 0.53 18.20
C ALA A 175 -0.11 1.43 19.37
N LEU A 176 0.73 2.42 19.10
CA LEU A 176 1.19 3.40 20.11
C LEU A 176 0.11 4.42 20.50
N SER A 177 -1.00 4.53 19.76
CA SER A 177 -2.11 5.46 20.01
C SER A 177 -1.70 6.93 20.21
N SER A 178 -0.52 7.31 19.70
CA SER A 178 0.07 8.65 19.87
C SER A 178 -0.06 9.52 18.63
N PHE A 179 -0.67 8.99 17.57
CA PHE A 179 -0.77 9.63 16.26
C PHE A 179 -2.20 9.53 15.73
N GLU A 180 -2.71 10.63 15.18
CA GLU A 180 -4.05 10.69 14.60
C GLU A 180 -4.07 11.50 13.30
N GLY A 181 -5.11 11.31 12.49
CA GLY A 181 -5.42 12.15 11.34
C GLY A 181 -4.22 12.42 10.42
N ARG A 182 -3.75 13.68 10.42
CA ARG A 182 -2.64 14.14 9.57
C ARG A 182 -1.30 13.48 9.92
N ASP A 183 -1.08 13.08 11.17
CA ASP A 183 0.16 12.41 11.57
C ASP A 183 0.26 11.03 10.94
N LEU A 184 -0.84 10.26 10.95
CA LEU A 184 -0.88 8.94 10.30
C LEU A 184 -0.63 9.06 8.79
N ARG A 185 -1.25 10.03 8.12
CA ARG A 185 -0.98 10.31 6.69
C ARG A 185 0.50 10.61 6.46
N THR A 186 1.09 11.39 7.35
CA THR A 186 2.49 11.82 7.26
C THR A 186 3.46 10.66 7.49
N LEU A 187 3.18 9.79 8.45
CA LEU A 187 3.99 8.59 8.73
C LEU A 187 3.94 7.59 7.59
N TYR A 188 2.77 7.40 6.98
CA TYR A 188 2.66 6.60 5.76
C TYR A 188 3.50 7.20 4.62
N ALA A 189 3.37 8.50 4.36
CA ALA A 189 4.16 9.19 3.34
C ALA A 189 5.66 9.13 3.63
N ALA A 190 6.06 9.27 4.90
CA ALA A 190 7.46 9.16 5.32
C ALA A 190 8.00 7.76 5.05
N GLY A 191 7.27 6.70 5.43
CA GLY A 191 7.68 5.33 5.15
C GLY A 191 7.74 5.02 3.65
N LEU A 192 6.82 5.56 2.85
CA LEU A 192 6.80 5.34 1.40
C LEU A 192 7.96 6.07 0.68
N LEU A 193 8.36 7.23 1.18
CA LEU A 193 9.35 8.09 0.54
C LEU A 193 10.72 8.07 1.23
N HIS A 194 10.93 7.28 2.29
CA HIS A 194 12.15 7.36 3.11
C HIS A 194 13.44 7.12 2.31
N ASP A 195 13.38 6.25 1.31
CA ASP A 195 14.53 5.76 0.57
C ASP A 195 14.71 6.42 -0.81
N ILE A 196 13.88 7.40 -1.21
CA ILE A 196 13.94 8.00 -2.57
C ILE A 196 15.30 8.58 -2.92
N GLY A 197 16.11 8.99 -1.94
CA GLY A 197 17.48 9.45 -2.16
C GLY A 197 18.42 8.38 -2.72
N ARG A 198 18.10 7.09 -2.53
CA ARG A 198 18.89 5.96 -3.06
C ARG A 198 18.91 5.87 -4.57
N TYR A 199 17.92 6.48 -5.23
CA TYR A 199 17.91 6.63 -6.68
C TYR A 199 19.22 7.28 -7.18
N PHE A 200 19.80 8.20 -6.40
CA PHE A 200 21.05 8.87 -6.75
C PHE A 200 22.27 8.35 -6.01
N THR A 201 22.14 7.91 -4.75
CA THR A 201 23.29 7.49 -3.95
C THR A 201 22.91 6.56 -2.81
N GLU A 202 23.67 5.50 -2.58
CA GLU A 202 23.51 4.66 -1.39
C GLU A 202 24.02 5.35 -0.11
N ARG A 203 25.05 6.20 -0.23
CA ARG A 203 25.62 6.94 0.91
C ARG A 203 24.96 8.30 1.06
N GLY A 204 24.46 8.61 2.25
CA GLY A 204 23.81 9.88 2.53
C GLY A 204 22.46 10.06 1.82
N HIS A 205 21.77 8.98 1.45
CA HIS A 205 20.45 9.06 0.79
C HIS A 205 19.41 9.75 1.68
N GLU A 206 19.56 9.71 2.99
CA GLU A 206 18.67 10.43 3.90
C GLU A 206 18.69 11.95 3.65
N GLU A 207 19.86 12.53 3.34
CA GLU A 207 20.02 13.95 3.03
C GLU A 207 19.55 14.29 1.61
N VAL A 208 19.85 13.39 0.65
CA VAL A 208 19.36 13.55 -0.72
C VAL A 208 17.85 13.42 -0.77
N GLY A 209 17.26 12.47 -0.04
CA GLY A 209 15.82 12.28 0.07
C GLY A 209 15.11 13.53 0.54
N VAL A 210 15.61 14.19 1.60
CA VAL A 210 15.05 15.48 2.08
C VAL A 210 15.09 16.55 0.99
N LYS A 211 16.17 16.63 0.20
CA LYS A 211 16.24 17.57 -0.94
C LYS A 211 15.21 17.24 -2.01
N LEU A 212 15.02 15.97 -2.34
CA LEU A 212 14.01 15.56 -3.33
C LEU A 212 12.58 15.86 -2.85
N LEU A 213 12.28 15.71 -1.56
CA LEU A 213 10.98 16.14 -1.01
C LEU A 213 10.71 17.63 -1.27
N SER A 214 11.75 18.48 -1.30
CA SER A 214 11.59 19.91 -1.55
C SER A 214 11.14 20.24 -2.98
N GLU A 215 11.43 19.38 -3.95
CA GLU A 215 10.95 19.50 -5.34
C GLU A 215 9.42 19.32 -5.41
N HIS A 216 8.83 18.65 -4.40
CA HIS A 216 7.40 18.37 -4.30
C HIS A 216 6.72 19.11 -3.14
N ALA A 217 7.40 20.08 -2.52
CA ALA A 217 6.97 20.72 -1.27
C ALA A 217 5.56 21.31 -1.33
N GLY A 218 5.15 21.87 -2.46
CA GLY A 218 3.82 22.47 -2.61
C GLY A 218 2.66 21.46 -2.46
N PHE A 219 2.84 20.25 -3.00
CA PHE A 219 1.89 19.15 -2.78
C PHE A 219 2.04 18.59 -1.36
N LEU A 220 3.27 18.27 -0.95
CA LEU A 220 3.52 17.57 0.31
C LEU A 220 3.11 18.41 1.53
N ALA A 221 3.38 19.71 1.55
CA ALA A 221 3.02 20.60 2.65
C ALA A 221 1.52 20.90 2.74
N ARG A 222 0.78 20.75 1.64
CA ARG A 222 -0.68 20.89 1.66
C ARG A 222 -1.36 19.69 2.30
N GLU A 223 -0.91 18.48 1.97
CA GLU A 223 -1.59 17.25 2.35
C GLU A 223 -1.04 16.61 3.64
N PHE A 224 0.24 16.86 3.96
CA PHE A 224 0.98 16.22 5.06
C PHE A 224 1.65 17.26 5.96
N ASP A 225 2.02 16.87 7.17
CA ASP A 225 2.91 17.68 8.02
C ASP A 225 4.33 17.59 7.44
N TYR A 226 4.71 18.61 6.66
CA TYR A 226 5.95 18.58 5.88
C TYR A 226 7.21 18.58 6.77
N GLU A 227 7.15 19.24 7.92
CA GLU A 227 8.28 19.26 8.86
C GLU A 227 8.47 17.88 9.48
N LEU A 228 7.37 17.25 9.92
CA LEU A 228 7.42 15.87 10.43
C LEU A 228 7.86 14.87 9.35
N LEU A 229 7.37 15.02 8.12
CA LEU A 229 7.74 14.18 6.97
C LEU A 229 9.25 14.24 6.70
N THR A 230 9.78 15.45 6.53
CA THR A 230 11.20 15.66 6.24
C THR A 230 12.09 15.19 7.40
N PHE A 231 11.65 15.40 8.64
CA PHE A 231 12.33 14.87 9.83
C PHE A 231 12.40 13.35 9.84
N CYS A 232 11.30 12.66 9.54
CA CYS A 232 11.28 11.21 9.48
C CYS A 232 12.17 10.66 8.36
N VAL A 233 12.13 11.26 7.17
CA VAL A 233 13.01 10.86 6.05
C VAL A 233 14.48 11.12 6.37
N ARG A 234 14.82 12.22 7.03
CA ARG A 234 16.19 12.51 7.48
C ARG A 234 16.69 11.48 8.49
N HIS A 235 15.80 11.00 9.37
CA HIS A 235 16.18 10.21 10.55
C HIS A 235 15.79 8.72 10.51
N HIS A 236 15.38 8.19 9.36
CA HIS A 236 15.01 6.77 9.25
C HIS A 236 16.20 5.81 9.49
N ARG A 237 17.45 6.30 9.42
CA ARG A 237 18.67 5.50 9.59
C ARG A 237 19.27 5.60 10.98
N ARG A 238 19.83 4.48 11.45
CA ARG A 238 20.45 4.36 12.77
C ARG A 238 21.55 5.38 13.04
N HIS A 239 22.40 5.69 12.06
CA HIS A 239 23.56 6.56 12.28
C HIS A 239 23.19 8.05 12.48
N THR A 240 21.93 8.40 12.28
CA THR A 240 21.42 9.75 12.51
C THR A 240 20.89 9.88 13.94
N ASP A 241 21.14 11.03 14.55
CA ASP A 241 20.71 11.34 15.92
C ASP A 241 19.59 12.40 15.87
N PRO A 242 18.31 11.98 15.94
CA PRO A 242 17.18 12.91 15.86
C PRO A 242 17.08 13.83 17.08
N GLU A 243 17.67 13.47 18.23
CA GLU A 243 17.62 14.33 19.44
C GLU A 243 18.54 15.55 19.33
N ARG A 244 19.54 15.50 18.45
CA ARG A 244 20.46 16.61 18.18
C ARG A 244 20.04 17.49 17.01
N ASP A 245 18.99 17.12 16.29
CA ASP A 245 18.51 17.91 15.18
C ASP A 245 17.70 19.11 15.71
N PRO A 246 18.00 20.36 15.30
CA PRO A 246 17.27 21.54 15.76
C PRO A 246 15.75 21.48 15.51
N ALA A 247 15.27 20.69 14.55
CA ALA A 247 13.84 20.49 14.34
C ALA A 247 13.18 19.70 15.48
N ALA A 248 13.94 18.93 16.27
CA ALA A 248 13.41 18.21 17.42
C ALA A 248 12.88 19.15 18.51
N GLU A 249 13.42 20.36 18.64
CA GLU A 249 12.88 21.37 19.57
C GLU A 249 11.44 21.77 19.22
N ARG A 250 11.12 21.83 17.92
CA ARG A 250 9.79 22.21 17.43
C ARG A 250 8.83 21.02 17.37
N LEU A 251 9.33 19.86 16.93
CA LEU A 251 8.52 18.65 16.78
C LEU A 251 8.31 17.91 18.12
N GLY A 252 9.18 18.14 19.10
CA GLY A 252 9.14 17.51 20.41
C GLY A 252 9.19 15.99 20.37
N GLU A 253 8.61 15.38 21.41
CA GLU A 253 8.52 13.92 21.55
C GLU A 253 7.76 13.27 20.38
N ARG A 254 6.73 13.94 19.83
CA ARG A 254 5.99 13.49 18.65
C ARG A 254 6.93 13.22 17.46
N GLY A 255 7.86 14.14 17.19
CA GLY A 255 8.84 13.99 16.11
C GLY A 255 9.80 12.84 16.34
N LEU A 256 10.32 12.72 17.57
CA LEU A 256 11.24 11.65 17.95
C LEU A 256 10.57 10.28 17.84
N LEU A 257 9.34 10.15 18.33
CA LEU A 257 8.56 8.92 18.25
C LEU A 257 8.24 8.56 16.80
N ALA A 258 7.87 9.53 15.96
CA ALA A 258 7.59 9.30 14.54
C ALA A 258 8.83 8.81 13.78
N ALA A 259 9.99 9.45 14.01
CA ALA A 259 11.26 9.02 13.43
C ALA A 259 11.64 7.60 13.90
N ALA A 260 11.38 7.27 15.16
CA ALA A 260 11.60 5.93 15.72
C ALA A 260 10.71 4.87 15.07
N VAL A 261 9.43 5.19 14.83
CA VAL A 261 8.47 4.33 14.14
C VAL A 261 8.94 4.01 12.73
N VAL A 262 9.27 5.03 11.92
CA VAL A 262 9.74 4.82 10.53
C VAL A 262 11.06 4.05 10.52
N ARG A 263 11.97 4.36 11.46
CA ARG A 263 13.25 3.66 11.61
C ARG A 263 13.07 2.17 11.91
N LEU A 264 12.14 1.81 12.81
CA LEU A 264 11.81 0.42 13.11
C LEU A 264 11.12 -0.28 11.94
N ALA A 265 10.18 0.39 11.27
CA ALA A 265 9.52 -0.15 10.08
C ALA A 265 10.52 -0.46 8.96
N ASP A 266 11.54 0.38 8.76
CA ASP A 266 12.69 0.12 7.86
C ASP A 266 13.63 -0.99 8.41
N ALA A 267 13.21 -1.83 9.35
CA ALA A 267 13.84 -3.12 9.59
C ALA A 267 13.35 -4.20 8.63
N PHE A 268 12.12 -4.04 8.12
CA PHE A 268 11.49 -4.94 7.18
C PHE A 268 11.99 -4.67 5.77
N THR A 269 12.25 -5.73 5.01
CA THR A 269 12.70 -5.65 3.62
C THR A 269 11.53 -5.74 2.65
N ASN A 270 10.64 -6.73 2.80
CA ASN A 270 9.53 -6.98 1.89
C ASN A 270 8.54 -7.96 2.51
N ALA A 271 7.39 -7.46 2.98
CA ALA A 271 6.32 -8.26 3.57
C ALA A 271 5.42 -8.96 2.53
N TYR A 272 5.57 -8.67 1.24
CA TYR A 272 4.83 -9.30 0.16
C TYR A 272 5.43 -10.65 -0.27
N GLU A 273 6.75 -10.83 -0.12
CA GLU A 273 7.44 -12.02 -0.63
C GLU A 273 8.49 -12.64 0.30
N LYS A 274 9.19 -11.84 1.12
CA LYS A 274 10.38 -12.30 1.86
C LYS A 274 10.09 -12.54 3.33
N GLU A 275 9.28 -11.69 3.92
CA GLU A 275 8.94 -11.68 5.34
C GLU A 275 7.44 -11.93 5.49
N GLU A 276 7.08 -12.68 6.53
CA GLU A 276 5.67 -12.92 6.87
C GLU A 276 5.35 -11.98 8.04
N TYR A 277 4.36 -11.10 7.89
CA TYR A 277 3.99 -10.08 8.87
C TYR A 277 2.53 -10.24 9.31
N TRP A 278 2.25 -10.15 10.61
CA TRP A 278 0.91 -10.34 11.17
C TRP A 278 0.31 -9.13 11.87
N GLY A 279 1.12 -8.13 12.18
CA GLY A 279 0.66 -6.91 12.84
C GLY A 279 1.52 -6.54 14.04
N VAL A 280 1.07 -5.48 14.72
CA VAL A 280 1.69 -4.93 15.93
C VAL A 280 0.62 -4.80 17.00
N ARG A 281 0.98 -5.05 18.25
CA ARG A 281 0.12 -4.81 19.41
C ARG A 281 0.95 -4.33 20.60
N VAL A 282 0.33 -3.55 21.49
CA VAL A 282 0.91 -3.22 22.80
C VAL A 282 0.30 -4.15 23.84
N GLU A 283 1.12 -4.93 24.53
CA GLU A 283 0.71 -5.77 25.66
C GLU A 283 1.52 -5.41 26.91
N GLY A 284 0.86 -4.80 27.89
CA GLY A 284 1.52 -4.36 29.13
C GLY A 284 2.61 -3.32 28.87
N LYS A 285 3.87 -3.71 28.99
CA LYS A 285 5.05 -2.86 28.74
C LYS A 285 5.80 -3.23 27.46
N ALA A 286 5.26 -4.13 26.65
CA ALA A 286 5.87 -4.56 25.42
C ALA A 286 5.08 -4.06 24.19
N LEU A 287 5.81 -3.63 23.17
CA LEU A 287 5.31 -3.48 21.80
C LEU A 287 5.70 -4.76 21.04
N GLU A 288 4.75 -5.66 20.86
CA GLU A 288 4.97 -6.91 20.15
C GLU A 288 4.73 -6.72 18.66
N VAL A 289 5.72 -7.13 17.86
CA VAL A 289 5.64 -7.18 16.40
C VAL A 289 5.63 -8.64 15.98
N ALA A 290 4.49 -9.13 15.51
CA ALA A 290 4.32 -10.50 15.08
C ALA A 290 4.80 -10.67 13.64
N ALA A 291 5.98 -11.28 13.46
CA ALA A 291 6.57 -11.50 12.13
C ALA A 291 7.59 -12.65 12.10
N ARG A 292 7.80 -13.22 10.90
CA ARG A 292 8.80 -14.27 10.63
C ARG A 292 9.74 -13.83 9.52
N ARG A 293 10.94 -14.43 9.52
CA ARG A 293 12.03 -14.21 8.54
C ARG A 293 12.63 -12.80 8.54
N VAL A 294 12.15 -11.91 9.41
CA VAL A 294 12.74 -10.59 9.66
C VAL A 294 14.15 -10.74 10.23
N ASN A 295 15.08 -9.91 9.78
CA ASN A 295 16.45 -9.88 10.32
C ASN A 295 16.45 -9.36 11.77
N LYS A 296 16.54 -10.28 12.73
CA LYS A 296 16.49 -9.98 14.18
C LYS A 296 17.53 -8.94 14.63
N ARG A 297 18.74 -8.96 14.05
CA ARG A 297 19.81 -8.01 14.42
C ARG A 297 19.47 -6.60 13.93
N ARG A 298 19.00 -6.48 12.67
CA ARG A 298 18.55 -5.20 12.10
C ARG A 298 17.36 -4.66 12.87
N PHE A 299 16.38 -5.51 13.17
CA PHE A 299 15.18 -5.18 13.94
C PHE A 299 15.52 -4.63 15.32
N LYS A 300 16.24 -5.40 16.15
CA LYS A 300 16.64 -4.97 17.50
C LYS A 300 17.45 -3.67 17.47
N SER A 301 18.37 -3.56 16.52
CA SER A 301 19.19 -2.36 16.36
C SER A 301 18.38 -1.10 15.98
N LYS A 302 17.23 -1.26 15.32
CA LYS A 302 16.37 -0.14 14.90
C LYS A 302 15.29 0.18 15.95
N ALA A 303 14.97 -0.78 16.81
CA ALA A 303 14.06 -0.62 17.93
C ALA A 303 14.63 0.29 19.04
N GLU A 304 15.96 0.37 19.20
CA GLU A 304 16.63 1.10 20.29
C GLU A 304 16.07 2.52 20.54
N LEU A 305 15.80 3.27 19.46
CA LEU A 305 15.24 4.62 19.59
C LEU A 305 13.78 4.58 20.08
N LEU A 306 12.98 3.65 19.57
CA LEU A 306 11.58 3.53 19.95
C LEU A 306 11.45 3.13 21.42
N GLU A 307 12.26 2.17 21.87
CA GLU A 307 12.32 1.75 23.28
C GLU A 307 12.72 2.91 24.19
N LYS A 308 13.73 3.69 23.79
CA LYS A 308 14.18 4.86 24.54
C LYS A 308 13.08 5.92 24.69
N ILE A 309 12.36 6.24 23.62
CA ILE A 309 11.37 7.33 23.62
C ILE A 309 10.05 6.88 24.25
N SER A 310 9.53 5.70 23.88
CA SER A 310 8.24 5.22 24.37
C SER A 310 8.28 4.56 25.75
N GLY A 311 9.46 4.09 26.19
CA GLY A 311 9.62 3.28 27.39
C GLY A 311 9.06 1.85 27.28
N LEU A 312 8.63 1.43 26.09
CA LEU A 312 8.18 0.07 25.81
C LEU A 312 9.37 -0.83 25.42
N GLU A 313 9.33 -2.10 25.83
CA GLU A 313 10.22 -3.13 25.28
C GLU A 313 9.70 -3.56 23.91
N VAL A 314 10.55 -3.57 22.88
CA VAL A 314 10.12 -3.90 21.52
C VAL A 314 10.51 -5.33 21.19
N GLU A 315 9.51 -6.19 21.05
CA GLU A 315 9.71 -7.62 20.85
C GLU A 315 9.31 -8.08 19.45
N LEU A 316 10.10 -8.97 18.88
CA LEU A 316 9.75 -9.68 17.66
C LEU A 316 9.26 -11.08 18.02
N SER A 317 7.96 -11.31 17.89
CA SER A 317 7.32 -12.58 18.21
C SER A 317 6.96 -13.36 16.96
N ALA A 318 6.93 -14.69 17.08
CA ALA A 318 6.26 -15.52 16.08
C ALA A 318 4.75 -15.44 16.34
N PRO A 319 3.92 -15.42 15.28
CA PRO A 319 2.46 -15.54 15.40
C PRO A 319 2.04 -16.87 16.01
#